data_AF-A0A1S1HUF1-F1
#
_entry.id   AF-A0A1S1HUF1-F1
#
_cell.length_a   1.000
_cell.length_b   1.000
_cell.length_c   1.000
_cell.angle_alpha   90.00
_cell.angle_beta   90.00
_cell.angle_gamma   90.00
#
_symmetry.space_group_name_H-M   'P 1'
#
loop_
_entity.id
_entity.type
_entity.pdbx_description
1 polymer ?
#
loop_
_entity_poly.entity_id
_entity_poly.type
_entity_poly.pdbx_seq_one_letter_code
_entity_poly.pdbx_strand_id
1 'polypeptide(L)'
;MTRFTHTDAMCDWMRQNYLLPLDKLTLAFNKKFNCSRSKDAMNSFRKRLKLKTGRSGAFIKGHIPVNKGKKGLTRANSRSFKKNNIPHNYQPIGTEVITTDGYIKVKVGHPRKWKHKHILVWEEHNGQVPKGHVIKFIDGNPLNCNIENLMSITRSEHGVINRFYANAPEEYQDAVLQLARLKIAIRSKETKRQDQC
;
A
#
# COMPACT_ATOMS: atom_id res chain seq x y z
N MET A 1 -21.93 26.55 -50.16
CA MET A 1 -21.95 27.67 -49.18
C MET A 1 -20.81 28.62 -49.51
N THR A 2 -21.08 29.90 -49.72
CA THR A 2 -20.05 30.91 -50.00
C THR A 2 -19.18 31.14 -48.76
N ARG A 3 -17.86 31.10 -48.93
CA ARG A 3 -16.92 31.32 -47.82
C ARG A 3 -16.84 32.82 -47.53
N PHE A 4 -17.01 33.21 -46.26
CA PHE A 4 -16.83 34.61 -45.85
C PHE A 4 -15.40 35.07 -46.11
N THR A 5 -15.23 36.03 -47.04
CA THR A 5 -13.96 36.66 -47.38
C THR A 5 -13.74 37.89 -46.50
N HIS A 6 -12.51 38.07 -46.02
CA HIS A 6 -12.16 39.24 -45.21
C HIS A 6 -11.53 40.26 -46.15
N THR A 7 -12.06 41.48 -46.18
CA THR A 7 -11.52 42.57 -46.99
C THR A 7 -10.28 43.18 -46.34
N ASP A 8 -9.49 43.94 -47.10
CA ASP A 8 -8.30 44.60 -46.56
C ASP A 8 -8.64 45.57 -45.42
N ALA A 9 -9.75 46.30 -45.54
CA ALA A 9 -10.27 47.17 -44.48
C ALA A 9 -10.57 46.40 -43.17
N MET A 10 -11.06 45.16 -43.26
CA MET A 10 -11.27 44.30 -42.08
C MET A 10 -9.95 43.84 -41.48
N CYS A 11 -8.96 43.55 -42.31
CA CYS A 11 -7.61 43.17 -41.87
C CYS A 11 -6.92 44.32 -41.14
N ASP A 12 -6.98 45.54 -41.67
CA ASP A 12 -6.36 46.72 -41.06
C ASP A 12 -7.04 47.12 -39.75
N TRP A 13 -8.37 47.09 -39.72
CA TRP A 13 -9.10 47.32 -38.47
C TRP A 13 -8.74 46.28 -37.41
N MET A 14 -8.60 45.01 -37.79
CA MET A 14 -8.18 43.94 -36.89
C MET A 14 -6.75 44.18 -36.38
N ARG A 15 -5.80 44.62 -37.23
CA ARG A 15 -4.43 44.95 -36.81
C ARG A 15 -4.38 46.09 -35.79
N GLN A 16 -5.29 47.05 -35.85
CA GLN A 16 -5.37 48.15 -34.89
C GLN A 16 -6.01 47.72 -33.55
N ASN A 17 -6.96 46.77 -33.59
CA ASN A 17 -7.82 46.46 -32.43
C ASN A 17 -7.58 45.08 -31.81
N TYR A 18 -6.63 44.29 -32.32
CA TYR A 18 -6.45 42.90 -31.90
C TYR A 18 -6.21 42.72 -30.41
N LEU A 19 -5.61 43.68 -29.69
CA LEU A 19 -5.33 43.54 -28.25
C LEU A 19 -6.60 43.46 -27.37
N LEU A 20 -7.77 43.80 -27.91
CA LEU A 20 -9.04 43.69 -27.17
C LEU A 20 -9.31 42.24 -26.72
N PRO A 21 -9.93 42.05 -25.53
CA PRO A 21 -10.51 40.77 -25.14
C PRO A 21 -11.45 40.24 -26.22
N LEU A 22 -11.43 38.93 -26.46
CA LEU A 22 -12.12 38.30 -27.60
C LEU A 22 -13.61 38.67 -27.69
N ASP A 23 -14.28 38.78 -26.54
CA ASP A 23 -15.69 39.17 -26.45
C ASP A 23 -15.92 40.59 -26.98
N LYS A 24 -15.12 41.56 -26.51
CA LYS A 24 -15.21 42.96 -26.93
C LYS A 24 -14.79 43.13 -28.39
N LEU A 25 -13.76 42.40 -28.83
CA LEU A 25 -13.29 42.39 -30.21
C LEU A 25 -14.39 41.95 -31.18
N THR A 26 -15.10 40.88 -30.83
CA THR A 26 -16.16 40.30 -31.66
C THR A 26 -17.35 41.27 -31.80
N LEU A 27 -17.79 41.86 -30.68
CA LEU A 27 -18.86 42.86 -30.68
C LEU A 27 -18.50 44.10 -31.52
N ALA A 28 -17.30 44.64 -31.33
CA ALA A 28 -16.84 45.83 -32.04
C ALA A 28 -16.69 45.56 -33.55
N PHE A 29 -16.17 44.40 -33.95
CA PHE A 29 -16.02 44.02 -35.34
C PHE A 29 -17.38 43.84 -36.04
N ASN A 30 -18.30 43.13 -35.39
CA ASN A 30 -19.66 42.90 -35.90
C ASN A 30 -20.42 44.21 -36.08
N LYS A 31 -20.30 45.15 -35.12
CA LYS A 31 -20.90 46.48 -35.21
C LYS A 31 -20.27 47.33 -36.33
N LYS A 32 -18.94 47.30 -36.48
CA LYS A 32 -18.20 48.13 -37.45
C LYS A 32 -18.48 47.73 -38.91
N PHE A 33 -18.59 46.44 -39.19
CA PHE A 33 -18.74 45.90 -40.55
C PHE A 33 -20.12 45.29 -40.82
N ASN A 34 -21.08 45.54 -39.94
CA ASN A 34 -22.44 45.01 -40.00
C ASN A 34 -22.48 43.49 -40.32
N CYS A 35 -21.73 42.71 -39.54
CA CYS A 35 -21.59 41.27 -39.75
C CYS A 35 -21.89 40.47 -38.47
N SER A 36 -22.13 39.18 -38.61
CA SER A 36 -22.49 38.26 -37.53
C SER A 36 -21.44 37.17 -37.33
N ARG A 37 -20.22 37.56 -36.95
CA ARG A 37 -19.12 36.61 -36.69
C ARG A 37 -19.16 36.10 -35.25
N SER A 38 -18.89 34.81 -35.07
CA SER A 38 -18.71 34.18 -33.75
C SER A 38 -17.33 34.49 -33.16
N LYS A 39 -17.18 34.28 -31.85
CA LYS A 39 -15.89 34.43 -31.15
C LYS A 39 -14.79 33.54 -31.75
N ASP A 40 -15.13 32.31 -32.14
CA ASP A 40 -14.17 31.37 -32.75
C ASP A 40 -13.74 31.80 -34.14
N ALA A 41 -14.68 32.33 -34.92
CA ALA A 41 -14.39 32.92 -36.22
C ALA A 41 -13.42 34.11 -36.09
N MET A 42 -13.65 34.97 -35.09
CA MET A 42 -12.78 36.13 -34.81
C MET A 42 -11.41 35.71 -34.29
N ASN A 43 -11.34 34.72 -33.41
CA ASN A 43 -10.08 34.16 -32.93
C ASN A 43 -9.29 33.51 -34.07
N SER A 44 -9.96 32.79 -34.97
CA SER A 44 -9.35 32.18 -36.15
C SER A 44 -8.85 33.23 -37.14
N PHE A 45 -9.61 34.32 -37.35
CA PHE A 45 -9.19 35.42 -38.20
C PHE A 45 -7.94 36.11 -37.64
N ARG A 46 -7.92 36.39 -36.35
CA ARG A 46 -6.76 36.93 -35.63
C ARG A 46 -5.53 36.03 -35.75
N LYS A 47 -5.69 34.71 -35.60
CA LYS A 47 -4.61 33.72 -35.77
C LYS A 47 -4.07 33.71 -37.21
N ARG A 48 -4.96 33.78 -38.21
CA ARG A 48 -4.59 33.83 -39.64
C ARG A 48 -3.74 35.07 -39.98
N LEU A 49 -4.01 36.20 -39.32
CA LEU A 49 -3.18 37.41 -39.42
C LEU A 49 -1.90 37.37 -38.56
N LYS A 50 -1.62 36.26 -37.87
CA LYS A 50 -0.46 36.08 -36.97
C LYS A 50 -0.40 37.09 -35.80
N LEU A 51 -1.55 37.59 -35.35
CA LEU A 51 -1.66 38.64 -34.32
C LEU A 51 -1.72 38.05 -32.89
N LYS A 52 -0.58 37.96 -32.19
CA LYS A 52 -0.45 37.35 -30.85
C LYS A 52 -0.89 38.30 -29.72
N THR A 53 -1.71 37.84 -28.77
CA THR A 53 -2.13 38.60 -27.54
C THR A 53 -1.06 38.76 -26.47
N GLY A 54 0.09 38.08 -26.60
CA GLY A 54 1.08 37.97 -25.52
C GLY A 54 0.80 36.86 -24.49
N ARG A 55 -0.27 36.07 -24.64
CA ARG A 55 -0.53 34.88 -23.81
C ARG A 55 0.21 33.68 -24.40
N SER A 56 1.32 33.28 -23.79
CA SER A 56 2.13 32.11 -24.20
C SER A 56 1.69 30.81 -23.53
N GLY A 57 1.04 30.88 -22.37
CA GLY A 57 0.74 29.72 -21.53
C GLY A 57 1.98 29.14 -20.82
N ALA A 58 3.16 29.76 -21.02
CA ALA A 58 4.40 29.33 -20.40
C ALA A 58 4.71 30.18 -19.16
N PHE A 59 5.31 29.56 -18.14
CA PHE A 59 5.88 30.28 -17.01
C PHE A 59 7.14 31.03 -17.43
N ILE A 60 7.31 32.26 -16.95
CA ILE A 60 8.49 33.07 -17.24
C ILE A 60 9.70 32.46 -16.53
N LYS A 61 10.90 32.52 -17.15
CA LYS A 61 12.15 32.07 -16.52
C LYS A 61 12.33 32.78 -15.17
N GLY A 62 12.50 32.01 -14.08
CA GLY A 62 12.57 32.54 -12.72
C GLY A 62 11.23 32.58 -11.96
N HIS A 63 10.12 32.17 -12.59
CA HIS A 63 8.83 32.09 -11.91
C HIS A 63 8.87 31.08 -10.75
N ILE A 64 8.57 31.56 -9.54
CA ILE A 64 8.47 30.74 -8.33
C ILE A 64 7.00 30.36 -8.13
N PRO A 65 6.66 29.06 -8.17
CA PRO A 65 5.30 28.60 -7.88
C PRO A 65 4.86 29.00 -6.46
N VAL A 66 3.58 29.34 -6.30
CA VAL A 66 2.97 29.76 -5.01
C VAL A 66 3.08 28.72 -3.89
N ASN A 67 3.38 27.47 -4.24
CA ASN A 67 3.55 26.33 -3.35
C ASN A 67 5.02 25.96 -3.10
N LYS A 68 6.00 26.66 -3.70
CA LYS A 68 7.43 26.39 -3.45
C LYS A 68 7.72 26.52 -1.94
N GLY A 69 8.31 25.48 -1.36
CA GLY A 69 8.65 25.43 0.07
C GLY A 69 7.50 25.04 1.01
N LYS A 70 6.28 24.78 0.51
CA LYS A 70 5.16 24.33 1.34
C LYS A 70 5.07 22.80 1.33
N LYS A 71 5.12 22.17 2.50
CA LYS A 71 4.85 20.73 2.66
C LYS A 71 3.34 20.52 2.86
N GLY A 72 2.73 19.75 1.95
CA GLY A 72 1.28 19.52 1.89
C GLY A 72 0.56 20.64 1.12
N LEU A 73 -0.14 20.29 0.04
CA LEU A 73 -0.92 21.27 -0.73
C LEU A 73 -2.15 21.79 0.05
N THR A 74 -2.65 20.98 0.99
CA THR A 74 -3.83 21.27 1.79
C THR A 74 -3.45 21.30 3.27
N ARG A 75 -3.95 22.32 3.99
CA ARG A 75 -3.94 22.30 5.46
C ARG A 75 -4.79 21.14 5.96
N ALA A 76 -4.56 20.71 7.20
CA ALA A 76 -5.42 19.74 7.86
C ALA A 76 -6.88 20.18 7.76
N ASN A 77 -7.75 19.27 7.35
CA ASN A 77 -9.19 19.46 7.20
C ASN A 77 -9.94 18.59 8.22
N SER A 78 -11.28 18.67 8.24
CA SER A 78 -12.12 17.90 9.17
C SER A 78 -11.95 16.39 9.09
N ARG A 79 -11.46 15.85 7.96
CA ARG A 79 -11.20 14.42 7.74
C ARG A 79 -9.74 14.01 7.99
N SER A 80 -8.88 14.96 8.36
CA SER A 80 -7.48 14.66 8.67
C SER A 80 -7.38 13.99 10.03
N PHE A 81 -6.59 12.92 10.13
CA PHE A 81 -6.31 12.28 11.42
C PHE A 81 -5.65 13.27 12.36
N LYS A 82 -6.21 13.43 13.56
CA LYS A 82 -5.61 14.24 14.61
C LYS A 82 -4.35 13.54 15.13
N LYS A 83 -3.38 14.33 15.60
CA LYS A 83 -2.22 13.80 16.31
C LYS A 83 -2.71 12.95 17.50
N ASN A 84 -2.11 11.78 17.70
CA ASN A 84 -2.51 10.80 18.73
C ASN A 84 -3.90 10.17 18.54
N ASN A 85 -4.46 10.17 17.32
CA ASN A 85 -5.70 9.46 17.07
C ASN A 85 -5.50 7.94 17.22
N ILE A 86 -6.19 7.35 18.20
CA ILE A 86 -6.20 5.91 18.45
C ILE A 86 -7.36 5.31 17.64
N PRO A 87 -7.13 4.34 16.75
CA PRO A 87 -8.20 3.66 16.03
C PRO A 87 -9.17 2.94 16.98
N HIS A 88 -10.44 2.81 16.61
CA HIS A 88 -11.46 2.12 17.40
C HIS A 88 -11.12 0.63 17.69
N ASN A 89 -10.31 0.00 16.84
CA ASN A 89 -9.86 -1.39 16.99
C ASN A 89 -8.52 -1.52 17.74
N TYR A 90 -8.09 -0.45 18.41
CA TYR A 90 -6.93 -0.50 19.27
C TYR A 90 -7.14 -1.47 20.42
N GLN A 91 -6.11 -2.26 20.69
CA GLN A 91 -6.04 -3.17 21.83
C GLN A 91 -4.82 -2.79 22.69
N PRO A 92 -4.92 -2.76 24.02
CA PRO A 92 -3.75 -2.53 24.88
C PRO A 92 -2.71 -3.66 24.78
N ILE A 93 -1.47 -3.37 25.15
CA ILE A 93 -0.43 -4.40 25.31
C ILE A 93 -0.88 -5.35 26.43
N GLY A 94 -0.68 -6.66 26.25
CA GLY A 94 -1.16 -7.70 27.15
C GLY A 94 -2.52 -8.29 26.77
N THR A 95 -3.29 -7.68 25.85
CA THR A 95 -4.56 -8.28 25.40
C THR A 95 -4.32 -9.63 24.74
N GLU A 96 -5.10 -10.63 25.15
CA GLU A 96 -5.14 -11.95 24.55
C GLU A 96 -6.29 -12.05 23.55
N VAL A 97 -6.04 -12.64 22.39
CA VAL A 97 -7.04 -12.87 21.35
C VAL A 97 -6.81 -14.26 20.75
N ILE A 98 -7.90 -14.96 20.43
CA ILE A 98 -7.86 -16.24 19.71
C ILE A 98 -7.73 -15.95 18.20
N THR A 99 -6.80 -16.61 17.52
CA THR A 99 -6.62 -16.51 16.07
C THR A 99 -7.70 -17.31 15.33
N THR A 100 -7.87 -17.05 14.04
CA THR A 100 -8.71 -17.88 13.15
C THR A 100 -8.33 -19.35 13.21
N ASP A 101 -7.04 -19.63 13.41
CA ASP A 101 -6.47 -20.97 13.46
C ASP A 101 -6.57 -21.62 14.86
N GLY A 102 -7.24 -20.97 15.82
CA GLY A 102 -7.50 -21.51 17.16
C GLY A 102 -6.43 -21.26 18.23
N TYR A 103 -5.34 -20.53 17.92
CA TYR A 103 -4.27 -20.25 18.88
C TYR A 103 -4.49 -18.95 19.66
N ILE A 104 -4.01 -18.91 20.90
CA ILE A 104 -3.96 -17.65 21.67
C ILE A 104 -2.74 -16.82 21.25
N LYS A 105 -2.95 -15.53 20.96
CA LYS A 105 -1.89 -14.53 20.78
C LYS A 105 -2.04 -13.39 21.78
N VAL A 106 -0.91 -12.88 22.24
CA VAL A 106 -0.82 -11.75 23.18
C VAL A 106 -0.21 -10.56 22.47
N LYS A 107 -0.77 -9.37 22.68
CA LYS A 107 -0.19 -8.14 22.14
C LYS A 107 1.06 -7.77 22.94
N VAL A 108 2.21 -7.73 22.29
CA VAL A 108 3.51 -7.44 22.93
C VAL A 108 4.04 -6.04 22.60
N GLY A 109 3.40 -5.31 21.69
CA GLY A 109 3.82 -3.93 21.38
C GLY A 109 3.07 -3.25 20.23
N HIS A 110 3.49 -2.03 19.93
CA HIS A 110 2.88 -1.18 18.90
C HIS A 110 3.63 -1.24 17.55
N PRO A 111 2.92 -0.97 16.43
CA PRO A 111 1.47 -0.82 16.31
C PRO A 111 0.71 -2.15 16.27
N ARG A 112 1.32 -3.22 15.72
CA ARG A 112 0.72 -4.56 15.55
C ARG A 112 1.72 -5.67 15.91
N LYS A 113 2.42 -5.57 17.04
CA LYS A 113 3.31 -6.63 17.50
C LYS A 113 2.52 -7.61 18.37
N TRP A 114 2.35 -8.83 17.87
CA TRP A 114 1.67 -9.92 18.54
C TRP A 114 2.58 -11.14 18.58
N LYS A 115 2.48 -11.93 19.64
CA LYS A 115 3.22 -13.19 19.78
C LYS A 115 2.29 -14.27 20.31
N HIS A 116 2.47 -15.52 19.88
CA HIS A 116 1.66 -16.62 20.39
C HIS A 116 1.95 -16.88 21.87
N LYS A 117 0.89 -17.15 22.64
CA LYS A 117 0.98 -17.33 24.09
C LYS A 117 1.87 -18.51 24.46
N HIS A 118 1.74 -19.64 23.77
CA HIS A 118 2.59 -20.81 24.02
C HIS A 118 4.10 -20.53 23.82
N ILE A 119 4.47 -19.64 22.90
CA ILE A 119 5.88 -19.24 22.72
C ILE A 119 6.31 -18.35 23.88
N LEU A 120 5.47 -17.41 24.32
CA LEU A 120 5.76 -16.55 25.47
C LEU A 120 5.96 -17.38 26.75
N VAL A 121 5.05 -18.32 27.04
CA VAL A 121 5.16 -19.21 28.20
C VAL A 121 6.42 -20.08 28.11
N TRP A 122 6.70 -20.66 26.94
CA TRP A 122 7.94 -21.42 26.76
C TRP A 122 9.18 -20.57 27.04
N GLU A 123 9.23 -19.35 26.50
CA GLU A 123 10.38 -18.47 26.65
C GLU A 123 10.59 -17.95 28.07
N GLU A 124 9.51 -17.77 28.83
CA GLU A 124 9.56 -17.39 30.24
C GLU A 124 10.23 -18.48 31.09
N HIS A 125 9.98 -19.75 30.79
CA HIS A 125 10.51 -20.88 31.57
C HIS A 125 11.84 -21.44 31.06
N ASN A 126 12.03 -21.57 29.74
CA ASN A 126 13.18 -22.24 29.13
C ASN A 126 14.12 -21.28 28.36
N GLY A 127 13.76 -20.00 28.25
CA GLY A 127 14.47 -19.04 27.42
C GLY A 127 14.12 -19.15 25.92
N GLN A 128 14.90 -18.45 25.10
CA GLN A 128 14.59 -18.29 23.67
C GLN A 128 14.44 -19.64 22.94
N VAL A 129 13.37 -19.78 22.15
CA VAL A 129 13.17 -20.97 21.31
C VAL A 129 14.37 -21.12 20.37
N PRO A 130 15.08 -22.27 20.40
CA PRO A 130 16.26 -22.46 19.56
C PRO A 130 15.95 -22.35 18.07
N LYS A 131 16.93 -21.89 17.28
CA LYS A 131 16.76 -21.75 15.83
C LYS A 131 16.37 -23.09 15.20
N GLY A 132 15.34 -23.07 14.35
CA GLY A 132 14.85 -24.27 13.68
C GLY A 132 13.94 -25.17 14.54
N HIS A 133 13.60 -24.74 15.75
CA HIS A 133 12.62 -25.42 16.60
C HIS A 133 11.24 -24.76 16.52
N VAL A 134 10.22 -25.51 16.91
CA VAL A 134 8.83 -25.10 17.06
C VAL A 134 8.32 -25.63 18.40
N ILE A 135 7.33 -24.93 18.97
CA ILE A 135 6.66 -25.36 20.19
C ILE A 135 5.40 -26.11 19.78
N LYS A 136 5.29 -27.36 20.22
CA LYS A 136 4.14 -28.25 20.00
C LYS A 136 3.38 -28.43 21.32
N PHE A 137 2.05 -28.54 21.21
CA PHE A 137 1.17 -28.93 22.31
C PHE A 137 1.15 -30.46 22.40
N ILE A 138 1.35 -30.99 23.61
CA ILE A 138 1.36 -32.44 23.86
C ILE A 138 -0.06 -33.00 23.68
N ASP A 139 -1.05 -32.36 24.30
CA ASP A 139 -2.48 -32.67 24.19
C ASP A 139 -3.14 -32.28 22.85
N GLY A 140 -2.44 -31.53 22.01
CA GLY A 140 -2.97 -31.01 20.75
C GLY A 140 -4.00 -29.87 20.89
N ASN A 141 -4.23 -29.36 22.10
CA ASN A 141 -5.15 -28.26 22.37
C ASN A 141 -4.41 -26.90 22.33
N PRO A 142 -4.63 -26.06 21.30
CA PRO A 142 -3.92 -24.78 21.15
C PRO A 142 -4.29 -23.71 22.20
N LEU A 143 -5.26 -24.00 23.07
CA LEU A 143 -5.67 -23.14 24.18
C LEU A 143 -4.97 -23.52 25.50
N ASN A 144 -4.45 -24.73 25.64
CA ASN A 144 -3.76 -25.19 26.84
C ASN A 144 -2.27 -24.79 26.80
N CYS A 145 -1.98 -23.55 27.22
CA CYS A 145 -0.63 -22.99 27.22
C CYS A 145 0.17 -23.27 28.51
N ASN A 146 -0.16 -24.32 29.28
CA ASN A 146 0.62 -24.70 30.45
C ASN A 146 1.99 -25.23 30.04
N ILE A 147 3.05 -24.85 30.77
CA ILE A 147 4.42 -25.22 30.39
C ILE A 147 4.63 -26.74 30.27
N GLU A 148 3.98 -27.53 31.12
CA GLU A 148 4.03 -29.00 31.11
C GLU A 148 3.42 -29.61 29.86
N ASN A 149 2.49 -28.90 29.20
CA ASN A 149 1.86 -29.32 27.95
C ASN A 149 2.63 -28.85 26.70
N LEU A 150 3.75 -28.13 26.87
CA LEU A 150 4.52 -27.58 25.77
C LEU A 150 5.82 -28.35 25.61
N MET A 151 6.14 -28.70 24.36
CA MET A 151 7.41 -29.33 24.01
C MET A 151 8.09 -28.60 22.86
N SER A 152 9.39 -28.38 22.96
CA SER A 152 10.21 -27.86 21.87
C SER A 152 10.74 -29.01 21.01
N ILE A 153 10.42 -28.98 19.73
CA ILE A 153 10.87 -29.98 18.75
C ILE A 153 11.42 -29.28 17.50
N THR A 154 12.28 -29.96 16.76
CA THR A 154 12.78 -29.46 15.48
C THR A 154 11.67 -29.42 14.43
N ARG A 155 11.78 -28.54 13.44
CA ARG A 155 10.84 -28.48 12.31
C ARG A 155 10.78 -29.80 11.52
N SER A 156 11.90 -30.52 11.44
CA SER A 156 11.95 -31.83 10.77
C SER A 156 11.19 -32.90 11.53
N GLU A 157 11.36 -32.97 12.86
CA GLU A 157 10.58 -33.88 13.72
C GLU A 157 9.09 -33.56 13.60
N HIS A 158 8.70 -32.29 13.74
CA HIS A 158 7.30 -31.86 13.60
C HIS A 158 6.70 -32.27 12.24
N GLY A 159 7.45 -32.11 11.15
CA GLY A 159 6.99 -32.53 9.82
C GLY A 159 6.81 -34.05 9.67
N VAL A 160 7.68 -34.85 10.29
CA VAL A 160 7.54 -36.32 10.32
C VAL A 160 6.34 -36.74 11.17
N ILE A 161 6.16 -36.11 12.34
CA ILE A 161 5.03 -36.36 13.24
C ILE A 161 3.71 -36.06 12.50
N ASN A 162 3.57 -34.88 11.90
CA ASN A 162 2.33 -34.52 11.20
C ASN A 162 2.05 -35.39 9.97
N ARG A 163 3.08 -35.98 9.35
CA ARG A 163 2.90 -36.84 8.18
C ARG A 163 2.53 -38.28 8.52
N PHE A 164 3.08 -38.83 9.60
CA PHE A 164 2.98 -40.27 9.90
C PHE A 164 2.24 -40.58 11.20
N TYR A 165 2.14 -39.62 12.11
CA TYR A 165 1.68 -39.80 13.48
C TYR A 165 0.71 -38.69 13.94
N ALA A 166 -0.01 -38.05 13.01
CA ALA A 166 -0.87 -36.90 13.30
C ALA A 166 -1.95 -37.18 14.35
N ASN A 167 -2.47 -38.42 14.37
CA ASN A 167 -3.56 -38.85 15.26
C ASN A 167 -3.07 -39.67 16.45
N ALA A 168 -1.77 -39.58 16.79
CA ALA A 168 -1.26 -40.31 17.93
C ALA A 168 -1.85 -39.76 19.24
N PRO A 169 -2.29 -40.64 20.16
CA PRO A 169 -2.72 -40.23 21.50
C PRO A 169 -1.67 -39.39 22.23
N GLU A 170 -2.13 -38.51 23.11
CA GLU A 170 -1.27 -37.66 23.95
C GLU A 170 -0.27 -38.48 24.78
N GLU A 171 -0.72 -39.60 25.32
CA GLU A 171 0.07 -40.51 26.17
C GLU A 171 1.32 -41.07 25.46
N TYR A 172 1.34 -41.09 24.13
CA TYR A 172 2.42 -41.66 23.33
C TYR A 172 3.28 -40.62 22.61
N GLN A 173 3.15 -39.33 22.95
CA GLN A 173 3.88 -38.27 22.24
C GLN A 173 5.40 -38.40 22.36
N ASP A 174 5.90 -38.88 23.49
CA ASP A 174 7.33 -39.16 23.66
C ASP A 174 7.80 -40.30 22.73
N ALA A 175 7.04 -41.39 22.66
CA ALA A 175 7.37 -42.51 21.76
C ALA A 175 7.31 -42.07 20.29
N VAL A 176 6.32 -41.26 19.92
CA VAL A 176 6.16 -40.68 18.58
C VAL A 176 7.34 -39.78 18.22
N LEU A 177 7.81 -38.95 19.16
CA LEU A 177 9.00 -38.13 18.96
C LEU A 177 10.24 -38.99 18.69
N GLN A 178 10.44 -40.06 19.45
CA GLN A 178 11.56 -40.98 19.24
C GLN A 178 11.48 -41.69 17.87
N LEU A 179 10.29 -42.16 17.48
CA LEU A 179 10.06 -42.73 16.15
C LEU A 179 10.36 -41.73 15.04
N ALA A 180 9.96 -40.46 15.22
CA ALA A 180 10.27 -39.40 14.26
C ALA A 180 11.77 -39.18 14.12
N ARG A 181 12.51 -39.13 15.24
CA ARG A 181 13.97 -39.02 15.26
C ARG A 181 14.65 -40.19 14.55
N LEU A 182 14.24 -41.42 14.84
CA LEU A 182 14.75 -42.63 14.19
C LEU A 182 14.55 -42.58 12.67
N LYS A 183 13.35 -42.18 12.23
CA LYS A 183 13.04 -42.07 10.80
C LYS A 183 13.89 -41.01 10.08
N ILE A 184 14.12 -39.86 10.72
CA ILE A 184 15.01 -38.82 10.21
C ILE A 184 16.45 -39.33 10.12
N ALA A 185 16.92 -40.03 11.16
CA ALA A 185 18.27 -40.58 11.21
C ALA A 185 18.51 -41.62 10.12
N ILE A 186 17.59 -42.56 9.91
CA ILE A 186 17.67 -43.58 8.85
C ILE A 186 17.80 -42.91 7.48
N ARG A 187 16.89 -41.98 7.16
CA ARG A 187 16.93 -41.24 5.89
C ARG A 187 18.24 -40.49 5.69
N SER A 188 18.77 -39.85 6.74
CA SER A 188 20.04 -39.13 6.66
C SER A 188 21.23 -40.05 6.33
N LYS A 189 21.19 -41.32 6.75
CA LYS A 189 22.22 -42.33 6.43
C LYS A 189 22.08 -42.85 5.01
N GLU A 190 20.86 -43.09 4.53
CA GLU A 190 20.58 -43.51 3.15
C GLU A 190 21.06 -42.48 2.13
N THR A 191 20.77 -41.19 2.33
CA THR A 191 21.21 -40.12 1.44
C THR A 191 22.74 -40.02 1.39
N LYS A 192 23.42 -40.08 2.54
CA LYS A 192 24.89 -40.07 2.59
C LYS A 192 25.53 -41.25 1.85
N ARG A 193 24.87 -42.42 1.86
CA ARG A 193 25.35 -43.59 1.13
C ARG A 193 25.19 -43.42 -0.38
N GLN A 194 24.11 -42.79 -0.83
CA GLN A 194 23.86 -42.48 -2.24
C GLN A 194 24.85 -41.43 -2.77
N ASP A 195 25.17 -40.41 -1.98
CA ASP A 195 26.12 -39.35 -2.38
C ASP A 195 27.59 -39.85 -2.44
N GLN A 196 27.88 -41.02 -1.86
CA GLN A 196 29.21 -41.64 -1.85
C GLN A 196 29.42 -42.67 -2.98
N CYS A 197 28.36 -43.02 -3.72
CA CYS A 197 28.39 -43.91 -4.88
C CYS A 197 28.35 -43.09 -6.17
#